data_AF-A0A1W1E567-F1
#
_entry.id   AF-A0A1W1E567-F1
#
_cell.length_a   1.000
_cell.length_b   1.000
_cell.length_c   1.000
_cell.angle_alpha   90.00
_cell.angle_beta   90.00
_cell.angle_gamma   90.00
#
_symmetry.space_group_name_H-M   'P 1'
#
loop_
_entity.id
_entity.type
_entity.pdbx_description
1 polymer ?
#
loop_
_entity_poly.entity_id
_entity_poly.type
_entity_poly.pdbx_seq_one_letter_code
_entity_poly.pdbx_strand_id
1 'polypeptide(L)'
;MSPKFKIYLIKEFQRLKDQELKQLDWNIKRNLSKINYQIHTDAIKNNLIPKQLNQQQIGYIYANEADILNTALFGQTAKQWRSKNPKKEGNIRDYADISQLICLSNLESLNSVWIDENLPQSTRIEKLNKTAITQMKILTNSKLNPL
;
A
#
# COMPACT_ATOMS: atom_id res chain seq x y z
N MET A 1 42.42 26.25 -10.14
CA MET A 1 41.75 25.39 -9.13
C MET A 1 42.55 24.12 -8.93
N SER A 2 42.71 23.66 -7.68
CA SER A 2 43.42 22.40 -7.42
C SER A 2 42.65 21.20 -7.99
N PRO A 3 43.29 20.26 -8.71
CA PRO A 3 42.67 19.03 -9.20
C PRO A 3 41.97 18.23 -8.08
N LYS A 4 42.54 18.23 -6.87
CA LYS A 4 41.96 17.59 -5.69
C LYS A 4 40.63 18.24 -5.31
N PHE A 5 40.57 19.57 -5.28
CA PHE A 5 39.34 20.32 -4.99
C PHE A 5 38.25 20.05 -6.01
N LYS A 6 38.59 20.00 -7.31
CA LYS A 6 37.64 19.68 -8.38
C LYS A 6 37.04 18.28 -8.22
N ILE A 7 37.83 17.28 -7.82
CA ILE A 7 37.34 15.92 -7.54
C ILE A 7 36.37 15.90 -6.36
N TYR A 8 36.70 16.60 -5.26
CA TYR A 8 35.79 16.70 -4.11
C TYR A 8 34.48 17.39 -4.47
N LEU A 9 34.53 18.46 -5.27
CA LEU A 9 33.35 19.19 -5.71
C LEU A 9 32.44 18.32 -6.61
N ILE A 10 33.02 17.53 -7.51
CA ILE A 10 32.26 16.58 -8.34
C ILE A 10 31.60 15.51 -7.47
N LYS A 11 32.32 14.93 -6.51
CA LYS A 11 31.77 13.91 -5.59
C LYS A 11 30.63 14.46 -4.76
N GLU A 12 30.78 15.68 -4.24
CA GLU A 12 29.75 16.32 -3.43
C GLU A 12 28.50 16.67 -4.25
N PHE A 13 28.68 17.13 -5.49
CA PHE A 13 27.57 17.35 -6.41
C PHE A 13 26.81 16.05 -6.75
N GLN A 14 27.53 14.94 -6.95
CA GLN A 14 26.91 13.63 -7.16
C GLN A 14 26.13 13.18 -5.93
N ARG A 15 26.70 13.35 -4.73
CA ARG A 15 26.04 13.02 -3.45
C ARG A 15 24.72 13.77 -3.29
N LEU A 16 24.70 15.07 -3.62
CA LEU A 16 23.49 15.89 -3.56
C LEU A 16 22.44 15.43 -4.57
N LYS A 17 22.83 15.16 -5.82
CA LYS A 17 21.92 14.61 -6.84
C LYS A 17 21.29 13.29 -6.42
N ASP A 18 22.08 12.37 -5.85
CA ASP A 18 21.58 11.08 -5.39
C ASP A 18 20.59 11.25 -4.22
N GLN A 19 20.79 12.26 -3.37
CA GLN A 19 19.84 12.61 -2.31
C GLN A 19 18.54 13.19 -2.85
N GLU A 20 18.60 14.10 -3.82
CA GLU A 20 17.42 14.67 -4.47
C GLU A 20 16.59 13.58 -5.17
N LEU A 21 17.24 12.68 -5.91
CA LEU A 21 16.57 11.56 -6.57
C LEU A 21 15.85 10.65 -5.57
N LYS A 22 16.49 10.30 -4.45
CA LYS A 22 15.86 9.48 -3.40
C LYS A 22 14.65 10.17 -2.77
N GLN A 23 14.73 11.48 -2.54
CA GLN A 23 13.59 12.25 -2.02
C GLN A 23 12.44 12.29 -3.02
N LEU A 24 12.75 12.47 -4.31
CA LEU A 24 11.76 12.46 -5.37
C LEU A 24 11.04 11.10 -5.45
N ASP A 25 11.78 10.00 -5.48
CA ASP A 25 11.22 8.64 -5.49
C ASP A 25 10.31 8.38 -4.29
N TRP A 26 10.72 8.85 -3.10
CA TRP A 26 9.92 8.71 -1.89
C TRP A 26 8.62 9.53 -1.97
N ASN A 27 8.70 10.77 -2.46
CA ASN A 27 7.53 11.63 -2.63
C ASN A 27 6.54 11.05 -3.66
N ILE A 28 7.03 10.50 -4.77
CA ILE A 28 6.20 9.85 -5.78
C ILE A 28 5.45 8.65 -5.17
N LYS A 29 6.16 7.78 -4.46
CA LYS A 29 5.55 6.61 -3.80
C LYS A 29 4.46 7.03 -2.81
N ARG A 30 4.73 8.04 -1.99
CA ARG A 30 3.76 8.55 -1.00
C ARG A 30 2.52 9.16 -1.66
N ASN A 31 2.72 9.95 -2.72
CA ASN A 31 1.61 10.57 -3.44
C ASN A 31 0.75 9.53 -4.13
N LEU A 32 1.36 8.52 -4.76
CA LEU A 32 0.65 7.41 -5.38
C LEU A 32 -0.19 6.64 -4.36
N SER A 33 0.37 6.28 -3.20
CA SER A 33 -0.39 5.62 -2.13
C SER A 33 -1.54 6.47 -1.61
N LYS A 34 -1.37 7.79 -1.50
CA LYS A 34 -2.46 8.69 -1.10
C LYS A 34 -3.59 8.73 -2.12
N ILE A 35 -3.25 8.79 -3.41
CA ILE A 35 -4.22 8.77 -4.52
C ILE A 35 -4.97 7.43 -4.52
N ASN A 36 -4.26 6.31 -4.36
CA ASN A 36 -4.87 4.97 -4.34
C ASN A 36 -5.83 4.80 -3.17
N TYR A 37 -5.45 5.27 -1.98
CA TYR A 37 -6.34 5.30 -0.82
C TYR A 37 -7.61 6.10 -1.13
N GLN A 38 -7.47 7.30 -1.71
CA GLN A 38 -8.62 8.14 -2.05
C GLN A 38 -9.56 7.45 -3.05
N ILE A 39 -9.01 6.94 -4.16
CA ILE A 39 -9.75 6.21 -5.19
C ILE A 39 -10.53 5.04 -4.57
N HIS A 40 -9.87 4.24 -3.74
CA HIS A 40 -10.51 3.11 -3.08
C HIS A 40 -11.63 3.55 -2.12
N THR A 41 -11.41 4.57 -1.29
CA THR A 41 -12.44 5.07 -0.39
C THR A 41 -13.62 5.70 -1.10
N ASP A 42 -13.40 6.33 -2.26
CA ASP A 42 -14.45 6.90 -3.09
C ASP A 42 -15.29 5.80 -3.74
N ALA A 43 -14.67 4.72 -4.25
CA ALA A 43 -15.41 3.57 -4.78
C ALA A 43 -16.26 2.89 -3.69
N ILE A 44 -15.73 2.71 -2.48
CA ILE A 44 -16.53 2.23 -1.33
C ILE A 44 -17.72 3.17 -1.09
N LYS A 45 -17.46 4.48 -1.02
CA LYS A 45 -18.47 5.48 -0.71
C LYS A 45 -19.61 5.49 -1.74
N ASN A 46 -19.26 5.40 -3.01
CA ASN A 46 -20.21 5.59 -4.11
C ASN A 46 -21.03 4.32 -4.40
N ASN A 47 -20.45 3.13 -4.17
CA ASN A 47 -21.07 1.87 -4.59
C ASN A 47 -21.53 0.99 -3.41
N LEU A 48 -20.87 1.07 -2.25
CA LEU A 48 -21.12 0.15 -1.13
C LEU A 48 -21.86 0.79 0.05
N ILE A 49 -21.98 2.12 0.11
CA ILE A 49 -22.66 2.82 1.21
C ILE A 49 -24.10 3.21 0.82
N PRO A 50 -25.13 2.56 1.41
CA PRO A 50 -26.52 2.99 1.28
C PRO A 50 -26.76 4.40 1.83
N LYS A 51 -27.73 5.11 1.26
CA LYS A 51 -28.07 6.51 1.60
C LYS A 51 -28.55 6.74 3.04
N GLN A 52 -28.97 5.69 3.75
CA GLN A 52 -29.69 5.79 5.03
C GLN A 52 -28.97 5.03 6.17
N LEU A 53 -27.63 5.02 6.16
CA LEU A 53 -26.84 4.42 7.25
C LEU A 53 -26.40 5.46 8.27
N ASN A 54 -26.26 5.03 9.52
CA ASN A 54 -25.62 5.83 10.55
C ASN A 54 -24.08 5.78 10.43
N GLN A 55 -23.40 6.70 11.10
CA GLN A 55 -21.94 6.83 11.01
C GLN A 55 -21.19 5.57 11.46
N GLN A 56 -21.71 4.83 12.44
CA GLN A 56 -21.08 3.59 12.92
C GLN A 56 -21.16 2.49 11.86
N GLN A 57 -22.32 2.33 11.22
CA GLN A 57 -22.55 1.40 10.13
C GLN A 57 -21.65 1.69 8.93
N ILE A 58 -21.50 2.97 8.58
CA ILE A 58 -20.54 3.42 7.56
C ILE A 58 -19.11 3.01 7.93
N GLY A 59 -18.72 3.25 9.18
CA GLY A 59 -17.41 2.85 9.70
C GLY A 59 -17.15 1.34 9.57
N TYR A 60 -18.16 0.49 9.81
CA TYR A 60 -18.04 -0.95 9.63
C TYR A 60 -17.80 -1.35 8.17
N ILE A 61 -18.42 -0.69 7.20
CA ILE A 61 -18.20 -0.97 5.77
C ILE A 61 -16.74 -0.66 5.39
N TYR A 62 -16.23 0.51 5.77
CA TYR A 62 -14.83 0.87 5.52
C TYR A 62 -13.85 -0.10 6.20
N ALA A 63 -14.10 -0.45 7.47
CA ALA A 63 -13.27 -1.40 8.20
C ALA A 63 -13.28 -2.79 7.55
N ASN A 64 -14.44 -3.26 7.10
CA ASN A 64 -14.59 -4.54 6.41
C ASN A 64 -13.80 -4.56 5.09
N GLU A 65 -13.93 -3.51 4.28
CA GLU A 65 -13.20 -3.39 3.01
C GLU A 65 -11.68 -3.26 3.21
N ALA A 66 -11.23 -2.60 4.28
CA ALA A 66 -9.82 -2.61 4.67
C ALA A 66 -9.34 -4.00 5.10
N ASP A 67 -10.18 -4.77 5.80
CA ASP A 67 -9.87 -6.13 6.24
C ASP A 67 -9.80 -7.14 5.10
N ILE A 68 -10.51 -6.93 3.99
CA ILE A 68 -10.31 -7.72 2.76
C ILE A 68 -8.87 -7.59 2.29
N LEU A 69 -8.35 -6.36 2.19
CA LEU A 69 -6.98 -6.11 1.73
C LEU A 69 -5.96 -6.72 2.71
N ASN A 70 -6.19 -6.56 4.01
CA ASN A 70 -5.34 -7.16 5.04
C ASN A 70 -5.35 -8.69 4.96
N THR A 71 -6.51 -9.29 4.75
CA THR A 71 -6.64 -10.74 4.66
C THR A 71 -6.02 -11.27 3.37
N ALA A 72 -6.19 -10.56 2.26
CA ALA A 72 -5.61 -10.92 0.98
C ALA A 72 -4.07 -10.93 0.99
N LEU A 73 -3.43 -10.00 1.71
CA LEU A 73 -1.98 -9.92 1.77
C LEU A 73 -1.36 -10.65 2.97
N PHE A 74 -1.93 -10.47 4.17
CA PHE A 74 -1.36 -10.95 5.44
C PHE A 74 -2.04 -12.18 6.00
N GLY A 75 -3.15 -12.63 5.40
CA GLY A 75 -3.90 -13.80 5.86
C GLY A 75 -4.63 -13.60 7.18
N GLN A 76 -4.83 -12.36 7.63
CA GLN A 76 -5.51 -12.05 8.88
C GLN A 76 -6.18 -10.68 8.87
N THR A 77 -7.23 -10.54 9.67
CA THR A 77 -7.93 -9.26 9.88
C THR A 77 -7.18 -8.36 10.86
N ALA A 78 -7.52 -7.07 10.90
CA ALA A 78 -6.98 -6.12 11.87
C ALA A 78 -7.25 -6.56 13.31
N LYS A 79 -8.43 -7.14 13.58
CA LYS A 79 -8.77 -7.69 14.90
C LYS A 79 -7.86 -8.87 15.27
N GLN A 80 -7.69 -9.83 14.37
CA GLN A 80 -6.80 -10.98 14.60
C GLN A 80 -5.34 -10.56 14.82
N TRP A 81 -4.87 -9.58 14.05
CA TRP A 81 -3.51 -9.04 14.23
C TRP A 81 -3.34 -8.38 15.60
N ARG A 82 -4.30 -7.55 16.05
CA ARG A 82 -4.26 -6.93 17.39
C ARG A 82 -4.25 -7.98 18.50
N SER A 83 -5.10 -9.00 18.41
CA SER A 83 -5.12 -10.11 19.36
C SER A 83 -3.78 -10.84 19.45
N LYS A 84 -3.08 -11.02 18.32
CA LYS A 84 -1.74 -11.65 18.28
C LYS A 84 -0.62 -10.71 18.74
N ASN A 85 -0.83 -9.40 18.73
CA ASN A 85 0.20 -8.39 19.02
C ASN A 85 -0.26 -7.40 20.11
N PRO A 86 -0.58 -7.87 21.34
CA PRO A 86 -1.18 -7.02 22.39
C PRO A 86 -0.26 -5.90 22.91
N LYS A 87 1.06 -6.02 22.67
CA LYS A 87 2.07 -5.04 23.12
C LYS A 87 2.50 -4.07 22.02
N LYS A 88 1.97 -4.21 20.80
CA LYS A 88 2.30 -3.33 19.67
C LYS A 88 1.25 -2.24 19.54
N GLU A 89 1.70 -1.01 19.37
CA GLU A 89 0.85 0.12 19.09
C GLU A 89 0.55 0.21 17.58
N GLY A 90 -0.52 0.90 17.20
CA GLY A 90 -0.88 1.10 15.79
C GLY A 90 -1.62 -0.09 15.15
N ASN A 91 -1.38 -0.30 13.85
CA ASN A 91 -2.07 -1.27 13.01
C ASN A 91 -1.07 -2.13 12.19
N ILE A 92 -1.57 -3.21 11.59
CA ILE A 92 -0.74 -4.17 10.83
C ILE A 92 0.11 -3.52 9.73
N ARG A 93 -0.40 -2.47 9.07
CA ARG A 93 0.29 -1.79 7.96
C ARG A 93 1.49 -0.97 8.45
N ASP A 94 1.50 -0.55 9.72
CA ASP A 94 2.64 0.19 10.32
C ASP A 94 3.88 -0.71 10.48
N TYR A 95 3.69 -2.03 10.43
CA TYR A 95 4.73 -3.04 10.53
C TYR A 95 5.00 -3.75 9.19
N ALA A 96 4.43 -3.25 8.09
CA ALA A 96 4.63 -3.82 6.77
C ALA A 96 5.93 -3.29 6.13
N ASP A 97 6.61 -4.14 5.36
CA ASP A 97 7.78 -3.73 4.59
C ASP A 97 7.38 -2.97 3.31
N ILE A 98 8.37 -2.38 2.63
CA ILE A 98 8.14 -1.58 1.41
C ILE A 98 7.45 -2.42 0.32
N SER A 99 7.81 -3.70 0.17
CA SER A 99 7.22 -4.58 -0.85
C SER A 99 5.75 -4.85 -0.54
N GLN A 100 5.42 -5.08 0.73
CA GLN A 100 4.05 -5.26 1.21
C GLN A 100 3.22 -3.97 1.04
N LEU A 101 3.79 -2.80 1.33
CA LEU A 101 3.12 -1.51 1.13
C LEU A 101 2.83 -1.22 -0.34
N ILE A 102 3.78 -1.53 -1.23
CA ILE A 102 3.59 -1.43 -2.69
C ILE A 102 2.45 -2.37 -3.13
N CYS A 103 2.46 -3.61 -2.64
CA CYS A 103 1.42 -4.58 -2.94
C CYS A 103 0.04 -4.07 -2.47
N LEU A 104 -0.08 -3.59 -1.22
CA LEU A 104 -1.31 -2.99 -0.70
C LEU A 104 -1.81 -1.84 -1.57
N SER A 105 -0.93 -0.90 -1.94
CA SER A 105 -1.27 0.25 -2.79
C SER A 105 -1.90 -0.22 -4.11
N ASN A 106 -1.38 -1.29 -4.71
CA ASN A 106 -1.95 -1.84 -5.94
C ASN A 106 -3.27 -2.61 -5.69
N LEU A 107 -3.37 -3.36 -4.59
CA LEU A 107 -4.59 -4.05 -4.21
C LEU A 107 -5.75 -3.06 -3.98
N GLU A 108 -5.49 -1.89 -3.40
CA GLU A 108 -6.46 -0.80 -3.25
C GLU A 108 -7.01 -0.35 -4.61
N SER A 109 -6.13 -0.10 -5.59
CA SER A 109 -6.53 0.28 -6.96
C SER A 109 -7.37 -0.79 -7.64
N LEU A 110 -6.96 -2.07 -7.57
CA LEU A 110 -7.72 -3.16 -8.17
C LEU A 110 -9.08 -3.36 -7.50
N ASN A 111 -9.10 -3.27 -6.17
CA ASN A 111 -10.33 -3.44 -5.42
C ASN A 111 -11.33 -2.32 -5.75
N SER A 112 -10.86 -1.08 -5.94
CA SER A 112 -11.69 0.04 -6.40
C SER A 112 -12.40 -0.28 -7.72
N VAL A 113 -11.64 -0.72 -8.73
CA VAL A 113 -12.20 -1.07 -10.04
C VAL A 113 -13.27 -2.15 -9.91
N TRP A 114 -13.00 -3.19 -9.12
CA TRP A 114 -13.96 -4.28 -8.94
C TRP A 114 -15.18 -3.89 -8.11
N ILE A 115 -15.05 -2.90 -7.22
CA ILE A 115 -16.19 -2.31 -6.52
C ILE A 115 -17.07 -1.54 -7.51
N ASP A 116 -16.47 -0.74 -8.40
CA ASP A 116 -17.20 -0.01 -9.45
C ASP A 116 -17.89 -0.96 -10.43
N GLU A 117 -17.28 -2.12 -10.70
CA GLU A 117 -17.87 -3.21 -11.51
C GLU A 117 -18.92 -4.05 -10.75
N ASN A 118 -19.26 -3.68 -9.51
CA ASN A 118 -20.21 -4.41 -8.65
C ASN A 118 -19.82 -5.88 -8.42
N LEU A 119 -18.52 -6.20 -8.42
CA LEU A 119 -18.06 -7.56 -8.20
C LEU A 119 -18.27 -7.97 -6.73
N PRO A 120 -18.83 -9.16 -6.45
CA PRO A 120 -19.05 -9.62 -5.08
C PRO A 120 -17.78 -9.63 -4.25
N GLN A 121 -17.91 -9.26 -2.97
CA GLN A 121 -16.79 -9.20 -2.03
C GLN A 121 -16.00 -10.51 -1.92
N SER A 122 -16.70 -11.65 -1.92
CA SER A 122 -16.12 -12.99 -1.89
C SER A 122 -15.25 -13.28 -3.12
N THR A 123 -15.67 -12.83 -4.30
CA THR A 123 -14.89 -12.97 -5.53
C THR A 123 -13.67 -12.02 -5.51
N ARG A 124 -13.85 -10.80 -5.00
CA ARG A 124 -12.77 -9.81 -4.89
C ARG A 124 -11.64 -10.32 -4.00
N ILE A 125 -11.93 -10.85 -2.81
CA ILE A 125 -10.89 -11.31 -1.88
C ILE A 125 -10.03 -12.44 -2.47
N GLU A 126 -10.62 -13.38 -3.21
CA GLU A 126 -9.88 -14.44 -3.88
C GLU A 126 -8.95 -13.89 -4.98
N LYS A 127 -9.45 -12.98 -5.81
CA LYS A 127 -8.64 -12.33 -6.85
C LYS A 127 -7.51 -11.50 -6.24
N LEU A 128 -7.81 -10.71 -5.19
CA LEU A 128 -6.82 -9.92 -4.47
C LEU A 128 -5.72 -10.81 -3.88
N ASN A 129 -6.07 -11.94 -3.27
CA ASN A 129 -5.08 -12.85 -2.69
C ASN A 129 -4.18 -13.48 -3.77
N LYS A 130 -4.75 -13.95 -4.89
CA LYS A 130 -3.96 -14.47 -6.02
C LYS A 130 -2.99 -13.42 -6.56
N THR A 131 -3.45 -12.18 -6.71
CA THR A 131 -2.60 -11.06 -7.13
C THR A 131 -1.52 -10.78 -6.09
N ALA A 132 -1.85 -10.72 -4.80
CA ALA A 132 -0.91 -10.47 -3.72
C ALA A 132 0.22 -11.51 -3.69
N ILE A 133 -0.12 -12.80 -3.78
CA ILE A 133 0.87 -13.90 -3.85
C ILE A 133 1.81 -13.71 -5.05
N THR A 134 1.26 -13.36 -6.21
CA THR A 134 2.03 -13.19 -7.45
C THR A 134 2.99 -11.99 -7.33
N GLN A 135 2.50 -10.85 -6.86
CA GLN A 135 3.29 -9.64 -6.66
C GLN A 135 4.38 -9.84 -5.61
N MET A 136 4.05 -10.45 -4.47
CA MET A 136 5.02 -10.68 -3.42
C MET A 136 6.14 -11.60 -3.90
N LYS A 137 5.84 -12.68 -4.64
CA LYS A 137 6.88 -13.53 -5.26
C LYS A 137 7.85 -12.72 -6.11
N ILE A 138 7.34 -11.82 -6.95
CA ILE A 138 8.17 -10.99 -7.83
C ILE A 138 8.99 -9.99 -6.99
N LEU A 139 8.37 -9.30 -6.05
CA LEU A 139 8.99 -8.26 -5.22
C LEU A 139 10.01 -8.80 -4.22
N THR A 140 9.87 -10.06 -3.79
CA THR A 140 10.88 -10.71 -2.94
C THR A 140 12.00 -11.33 -3.76
N ASN A 141 11.71 -11.86 -4.95
CA ASN A 141 12.74 -12.42 -5.84
C ASN A 141 13.60 -11.34 -6.48
N SER A 142 13.05 -10.15 -6.79
CA SER A 142 13.81 -9.03 -7.33
C SER A 142 14.82 -8.45 -6.34
N LYS A 143 14.63 -8.63 -5.02
CA LYS A 143 15.65 -8.28 -4.01
C LYS A 143 16.90 -9.15 -4.09
N LEU A 144 16.86 -10.31 -4.77
CA LEU A 144 18.02 -11.19 -4.96
C LEU A 144 18.85 -10.84 -6.20
N ASN A 145 18.35 -9.99 -7.11
CA ASN A 145 19.09 -9.51 -8.27
C ASN A 145 18.89 -8.01 -8.45
N PRO A 146 19.67 -7.16 -7.76
CA PRO A 146 19.89 -5.81 -8.25
C PRO A 146 20.68 -5.93 -9.56
N LEU A 147 20.09 -5.44 -10.66
CA LEU A 147 20.79 -5.20 -11.92
C LEU A 147 22.00 -4.29 -11.70
#